data_AF-T1CUS9-F1
#
_entry.id   AF-T1CUS9-F1
#
_cell.length_a   1.000
_cell.length_b   1.000
_cell.length_c   1.000
_cell.angle_alpha   90.00
_cell.angle_beta   90.00
_cell.angle_gamma   90.00
#
_symmetry.space_group_name_H-M   'P 1'
#
loop_
_entity.id
_entity.type
_entity.pdbx_description
1 polymer ?
#
loop_
_entity_poly.entity_id
_entity_poly.type
_entity_poly.pdbx_seq_one_letter_code
_entity_poly.pdbx_strand_id
1 'polypeptide(L)' 'MKAGELWGYRNAQISVIAPTGTIGLLMGCDTLGLEPELSLVKTKNLVGGGSIRMVNRTVPDALASLGYA' A
#
# COMPACT_ATOMS: atom_id res chain seq x y z
N MET A 1 23.58 19.22 -6.13
CA MET A 1 24.01 19.28 -7.54
C MET A 1 25.50 18.98 -7.72
N LYS A 2 26.40 19.61 -6.97
CA LYS A 2 27.88 19.49 -7.15
C LYS A 2 28.47 18.08 -7.35
N ALA A 3 28.00 17.05 -6.65
CA ALA A 3 28.54 15.69 -6.82
C ALA A 3 28.17 15.05 -8.18
N GLY A 4 26.98 15.34 -8.71
CA GLY A 4 26.57 14.80 -10.01
C GLY A 4 27.15 15.54 -11.21
N GLU A 5 27.60 16.78 -11.02
CA GLU A 5 28.39 17.50 -12.03
C GLU A 5 29.80 16.91 -12.19
N LEU A 6 30.42 16.47 -11.10
CA LEU A 6 31.76 15.89 -11.11
C LEU A 6 31.77 14.42 -11.55
N TRP A 7 30.76 13.64 -11.13
CA TRP A 7 30.73 12.18 -11.31
C TRP A 7 29.62 11.67 -12.23
N GLY A 8 28.77 12.58 -12.73
CA GLY A 8 27.60 12.24 -13.54
C GLY A 8 26.40 11.76 -12.72
N TYR A 9 25.25 11.71 -13.40
CA TYR A 9 24.01 11.10 -12.89
C TYR A 9 23.73 9.81 -13.65
N ARG A 10 23.45 8.71 -12.94
CA ARG A 10 23.16 7.41 -13.57
C ARG A 10 21.78 7.35 -14.22
N ASN A 11 20.80 8.04 -13.64
CA ASN A 11 19.41 8.06 -14.09
C ASN A 11 18.89 9.50 -14.10
N ALA A 12 18.13 9.86 -15.14
CA ALA A 12 17.51 11.19 -15.26
C ALA A 12 16.35 11.40 -14.27
N GLN A 13 15.65 10.32 -13.91
CA GLN A 13 14.61 10.28 -12.89
C GLN A 13 14.77 9.00 -12.08
N ILE A 14 14.63 9.10 -10.75
CA ILE A 14 14.86 7.99 -9.82
C ILE A 14 13.56 7.56 -9.13
N SER A 15 12.60 8.46 -8.99
CA SER A 15 11.37 8.22 -8.22
C SER A 15 10.12 8.35 -9.09
N VAL A 16 9.19 7.45 -8.87
CA VAL A 16 7.79 7.55 -9.30
C VAL A 16 6.93 6.80 -8.28
N ILE A 17 5.78 7.36 -7.92
CA ILE A 17 4.79 6.63 -7.12
C ILE A 17 3.82 5.98 -8.12
N ALA A 18 4.01 4.70 -8.36
CA ALA A 18 3.12 3.91 -9.20
C ALA A 18 1.99 3.28 -8.37
N PRO A 19 0.86 2.87 -9.00
CA PRO A 19 -0.15 2.07 -8.33
C PRO A 19 0.42 0.74 -7.83
N THR A 20 0.23 0.44 -6.55
CA THR A 20 0.76 -0.77 -5.90
C THR A 20 -0.33 -1.77 -5.51
N GLY A 21 -1.50 -1.73 -6.16
CA GLY A 21 -2.69 -2.54 -5.82
C GLY A 21 -2.44 -4.02 -5.59
N THR A 22 -1.85 -4.72 -6.57
CA THR A 22 -1.62 -6.16 -6.47
C THR A 22 -0.54 -6.51 -5.44
N ILE A 23 0.58 -5.80 -5.45
CA ILE A 23 1.70 -6.11 -4.54
C ILE A 23 1.41 -5.71 -3.11
N GLY A 24 0.73 -4.59 -2.87
CA GLY A 24 0.32 -4.15 -1.53
C GLY A 24 -0.65 -5.12 -0.89
N LEU A 25 -1.53 -5.74 -1.70
CA LEU A 25 -2.39 -6.81 -1.23
C LEU A 25 -1.61 -8.07 -0.83
N LEU A 26 -0.65 -8.48 -1.65
CA LEU A 26 0.22 -9.64 -1.37
C LEU A 26 1.12 -9.41 -0.15
N MET A 27 1.61 -8.18 0.02
CA MET A 27 2.48 -7.79 1.12
C MET A 27 1.74 -7.56 2.44
N GLY A 28 0.39 -7.48 2.41
CA GLY A 28 -0.42 -7.19 3.59
C GLY A 28 -0.23 -5.76 4.11
N CYS A 29 0.02 -4.79 3.22
CA CYS A 29 0.11 -3.37 3.56
C CYS A 29 -1.24 -2.82 4.04
N ASP A 30 -1.27 -1.74 4.82
CA ASP A 30 -2.54 -1.15 5.27
C ASP A 30 -3.30 -0.50 4.09
N THR A 31 -2.59 0.30 3.29
CA THR A 31 -3.09 0.89 2.05
C THR A 31 -2.42 0.26 0.82
N LEU A 32 -3.02 0.49 -0.34
CA LEU A 32 -2.56 -0.07 -1.62
C LEU A 32 -1.66 0.89 -2.41
N GLY A 33 -1.24 1.99 -1.78
CA GLY A 33 -0.44 3.07 -2.36
C GLY A 33 -0.67 4.37 -1.58
N LEU A 34 -0.51 5.51 -2.27
CA LEU A 34 -0.86 6.83 -1.73
C LEU A 34 -2.38 7.02 -1.52
N GLU A 35 -3.18 6.18 -2.16
CA GLU A 35 -4.64 6.31 -2.17
C GLU A 35 -5.24 5.95 -0.80
N PRO A 36 -6.31 6.65 -0.35
CA PRO A 36 -7.07 6.25 0.83
C PRO A 36 -7.64 4.84 0.72
N GLU A 37 -7.96 4.22 1.85
CA GLU A 37 -8.61 2.90 1.82
C GLU A 37 -10.00 2.94 1.19
N LEU A 38 -10.20 2.10 0.17
CA LEU A 38 -11.48 1.96 -0.52
C LEU A 38 -12.56 1.26 0.34
N SER A 39 -12.17 0.32 1.20
CA SER A 39 -13.07 -0.51 2.00
C SER A 39 -12.38 -1.04 3.25
N LEU A 40 -13.16 -1.27 4.32
CA LEU A 40 -12.70 -1.92 5.55
C LEU A 40 -12.23 -3.36 5.33
N VAL A 41 -12.79 -4.03 4.32
CA VAL A 41 -12.39 -5.38 3.92
C VAL A 41 -12.18 -5.38 2.41
N LYS A 42 -10.95 -5.64 1.98
CA LYS A 42 -10.58 -5.77 0.57
C LYS A 42 -10.36 -7.23 0.24
N THR A 43 -10.98 -7.72 -0.83
CA THR A 43 -10.88 -9.12 -1.28
C THR A 43 -10.46 -9.17 -2.75
N LYS A 44 -9.50 -10.04 -3.07
CA LYS A 44 -9.07 -10.34 -4.43
C LYS A 44 -9.20 -11.82 -4.70
N ASN A 45 -9.95 -12.17 -5.73
CA ASN A 45 -10.00 -13.53 -6.23
C ASN A 45 -8.72 -13.85 -7.01
N LEU A 46 -8.16 -15.02 -6.77
CA LEU A 46 -6.96 -15.49 -7.46
C LEU A 46 -7.36 -16.33 -8.68
N VAL A 47 -6.58 -16.20 -9.75
CA VAL A 47 -6.83 -16.89 -11.03
C VAL A 47 -6.81 -18.42 -10.87
N GLY A 48 -6.02 -18.94 -9.92
CA GLY A 48 -5.96 -20.37 -9.57
C GLY A 48 -7.01 -20.83 -8.55
N GLY A 49 -7.98 -19.99 -8.20
CA GLY A 49 -8.93 -20.25 -7.12
C GLY A 49 -8.47 -19.71 -5.76
N GLY A 50 -9.43 -19.56 -4.85
CA GLY A 50 -9.22 -18.91 -3.56
C GLY A 50 -9.28 -17.38 -3.63
N SER A 51 -9.17 -16.74 -2.47
CA SER A 51 -9.17 -15.29 -2.35
C SER A 51 -8.17 -14.82 -1.30
N ILE A 52 -7.55 -13.67 -1.56
CA ILE A 52 -6.76 -12.95 -0.57
C ILE A 52 -7.64 -11.87 0.04
N ARG A 53 -7.65 -11.79 1.37
CA ARG A 53 -8.40 -10.79 2.11
C ARG A 53 -7.48 -9.96 2.99
N MET A 54 -7.67 -8.65 2.93
CA MET A 54 -7.05 -7.67 3.81
C MET A 54 -8.14 -6.96 4.59
N VAL A 55 -7.97 -6.87 5.90
CA VAL A 55 -8.93 -6.23 6.82
C VAL A 55 -8.25 -5.01 7.43
N ASN A 56 -8.94 -3.88 7.44
CA ASN A 56 -8.50 -2.66 8.09
C ASN A 56 -8.29 -2.92 9.59
N ARG A 57 -7.08 -2.66 10.08
CA ARG A 57 -6.70 -2.90 11.47
C ARG A 57 -6.97 -1.70 12.38
N THR A 58 -7.08 -0.51 11.81
CA THR A 58 -7.29 0.74 12.55
C THR A 58 -8.71 0.87 13.10
N VAL A 59 -9.72 0.32 12.43
CA VAL A 59 -11.12 0.44 12.86
C VAL A 59 -11.39 -0.27 14.20
N PRO A 60 -10.95 -1.53 14.43
CA PRO A 60 -11.06 -2.15 15.75
C PRO A 60 -10.48 -1.29 16.89
N ASP A 61 -9.28 -0.73 16.69
CA ASP A 61 -8.61 0.10 17.69
C ASP A 61 -9.37 1.40 17.97
N ALA A 62 -9.93 2.01 16.93
CA ALA A 62 -10.77 3.20 17.04
C ALA A 62 -12.07 2.91 17.80
N LEU A 63 -12.74 1.78 17.52
CA LEU A 63 -13.97 1.39 18.20
C LEU A 63 -13.74 1.12 19.69
N ALA A 64 -12.63 0.45 20.04
CA ALA A 64 -12.24 0.23 21.43
C ALA A 64 -12.01 1.56 22.18
N SER A 65 -11.35 2.52 21.52
CA SER A 65 -11.09 3.85 22.09
C SER A 65 -12.36 4.67 22.32
N LEU A 66 -13.39 4.44 21.51
CA LEU A 66 -14.69 5.12 21.61
C LEU A 66 -15.68 4.42 22.54
N GLY A 67 -15.32 3.25 23.11
CA GLY A 67 -16.19 2.49 24.02
C GLY A 67 -17.24 1.63 23.31
N TYR A 68 -17.03 1.28 22.04
CA TYR A 68 -17.93 0.45 21.23
C TYR A 68 -17.51 -1.04 21.13
N ALA A 69 -16.61 -1.52 22.00
CA ALA A 69 -16.06 -2.88 22.00
C ALA A 69 -17.01 -3.93 22.61
#